data_AF-A0A932WAH4-F1
#
_entry.id   AF-A0A932WAH4-F1
#
_cell.length_a   1.000
_cell.length_b   1.000
_cell.length_c   1.000
_cell.angle_alpha   90.00
_cell.angle_beta   90.00
_cell.angle_gamma   90.00
#
_symmetry.space_group_name_H-M   'P 1'
#
loop_
_entity.id
_entity.type
_entity.pdbx_description
1 polymer ?
#
loop_
_entity_poly.entity_id
_entity_poly.type
_entity_poly.pdbx_seq_one_letter_code
_entity_poly.pdbx_strand_id
1 'polypeptide(L)'
;MQKSSLLTLIELAQNDVDVAAKQLGFCIKLSNEAHQQLTLLTQYRSDYELRLQSNAQQGLNVIQYANFQSFIIKLDQAIEGQKKIISDAEYKVETAKRHWQEQEKKRLSYETIVKRQQQLAIKKEAKQDQKQTDERATHALFYKNLKD
;
A
#
# COMPACT_ATOMS: atom_id res chain seq x y z
N MET A 1 33.45 -1.76 -9.07
CA MET A 1 32.63 -0.55 -8.88
C MET A 1 31.90 -0.67 -7.56
N GLN A 2 32.25 0.16 -6.57
CA GLN A 2 31.58 0.16 -5.26
C GLN A 2 30.23 0.87 -5.45
N LYS A 3 29.12 0.14 -5.32
CA LYS A 3 27.77 0.72 -5.34
C LYS A 3 27.73 1.78 -4.22
N SER A 4 27.45 3.04 -4.57
CA SER A 4 27.38 4.13 -3.58
C SER A 4 26.41 3.72 -2.46
N SER A 5 26.78 3.92 -1.19
CA SER A 5 25.96 3.52 -0.03
C SER A 5 24.51 4.03 -0.11
N LEU A 6 24.30 5.18 -0.75
CA LEU A 6 22.98 5.75 -1.02
C LEU A 6 22.13 4.95 -2.00
N LEU A 7 22.74 4.30 -3.01
CA LEU A 7 22.02 3.42 -3.93
C LEU A 7 21.54 2.15 -3.20
N THR A 8 22.34 1.63 -2.28
CA THR A 8 21.93 0.51 -1.40
C THR A 8 20.78 0.92 -0.48
N LEU A 9 20.77 2.14 0.05
CA LEU A 9 19.66 2.66 0.87
C LEU A 9 18.35 2.80 0.07
N ILE A 10 18.43 3.22 -1.20
CA ILE A 10 17.24 3.28 -2.08
C ILE A 10 16.71 1.87 -2.35
N GLU A 11 17.59 0.92 -2.66
CA GLU A 11 17.20 -0.47 -2.91
C GLU A 11 16.54 -1.11 -1.69
N LEU A 12 17.09 -0.87 -0.50
CA LEU A 12 16.48 -1.31 0.75
C LEU A 12 15.11 -0.66 0.97
N ALA A 13 15.00 0.66 0.77
CA ALA A 13 13.72 1.35 0.91
C ALA A 13 12.67 0.90 -0.12
N GLN A 14 13.08 0.55 -1.34
CA GLN A 14 12.19 -0.04 -2.34
C GLN A 14 11.67 -1.40 -1.87
N ASN A 15 12.55 -2.26 -1.33
CA ASN A 15 12.13 -3.54 -0.77
C ASN A 15 11.15 -3.35 0.41
N ASP A 16 11.40 -2.39 1.30
CA ASP A 16 10.51 -2.07 2.41
C ASP A 16 9.11 -1.63 1.90
N VAL A 17 9.06 -0.80 0.85
CA VAL A 17 7.81 -0.38 0.20
C VAL A 17 7.07 -1.58 -0.39
N ASP A 18 7.78 -2.47 -1.11
CA ASP A 18 7.17 -3.64 -1.75
C ASP A 18 6.59 -4.62 -0.72
N VAL A 19 7.29 -4.81 0.41
CA VAL A 19 6.80 -5.62 1.53
C VAL A 19 5.56 -4.98 2.15
N ALA A 20 5.58 -3.67 2.42
CA ALA A 20 4.44 -2.96 2.98
C ALA A 20 3.23 -2.97 2.02
N ALA A 21 3.45 -2.87 0.71
CA ALA A 21 2.41 -2.94 -0.30
C ALA A 21 1.75 -4.33 -0.35
N LYS A 22 2.54 -5.40 -0.28
CA LYS A 22 2.02 -6.78 -0.18
C LYS A 22 1.15 -6.97 1.06
N GLN A 23 1.62 -6.46 2.21
CA GLN A 23 0.86 -6.54 3.45
C GLN A 23 -0.45 -5.76 3.38
N LEU A 24 -0.43 -4.55 2.80
CA LEU A 24 -1.65 -3.76 2.55
C LEU A 24 -2.63 -4.51 1.65
N GLY A 25 -2.15 -5.09 0.55
CA GLY A 25 -2.97 -5.90 -0.36
C GLY A 25 -3.63 -7.10 0.34
N PHE A 26 -2.89 -7.78 1.22
CA PHE A 26 -3.43 -8.85 2.04
C PHE A 26 -4.52 -8.36 3.00
N CYS A 27 -4.30 -7.25 3.71
CA CYS A 27 -5.32 -6.68 4.61
C CYS A 27 -6.60 -6.26 3.85
N ILE A 28 -6.46 -5.65 2.66
CA ILE A 28 -7.59 -5.28 1.81
C ILE A 28 -8.38 -6.53 1.39
N LYS A 29 -7.69 -7.59 0.96
CA LYS A 29 -8.32 -8.85 0.59
C LYS A 29 -9.14 -9.42 1.75
N LEU A 30 -8.58 -9.49 2.95
CA LEU A 30 -9.28 -9.97 4.14
C LEU A 30 -10.51 -9.12 4.48
N SER A 31 -10.40 -7.79 4.38
CA SER A 31 -11.55 -6.90 4.60
C SER A 31 -12.66 -7.17 3.59
N ASN A 32 -12.32 -7.34 2.31
CA ASN A 32 -13.30 -7.65 1.27
C ASN A 32 -13.98 -9.01 1.50
N GLU A 33 -13.23 -10.05 1.86
CA GLU A 33 -13.77 -11.37 2.20
C GLU A 33 -14.72 -11.28 3.41
N ALA A 34 -14.36 -10.48 4.42
CA ALA A 34 -15.22 -10.25 5.58
C ALA A 34 -16.55 -9.56 5.20
N HIS A 35 -16.52 -8.58 4.30
CA HIS A 35 -17.71 -7.94 3.77
C HIS A 35 -18.59 -8.90 2.95
N GLN A 36 -17.97 -9.74 2.10
CA GLN A 36 -18.69 -10.75 1.34
C GLN A 36 -19.43 -11.73 2.26
N GLN A 37 -18.78 -12.17 3.35
CA GLN A 37 -19.41 -13.04 4.33
C GLN A 37 -20.61 -12.37 5.03
N LEU A 38 -20.52 -11.08 5.35
CA LEU A 38 -21.66 -10.33 5.90
C LEU A 38 -22.83 -10.28 4.92
N THR A 39 -22.55 -10.03 3.63
CA THR A 39 -23.58 -10.04 2.57
C THR A 39 -24.27 -11.40 2.50
N LEU A 40 -23.51 -12.49 2.52
CA LEU A 40 -24.06 -13.85 2.50
C LEU A 40 -24.94 -14.13 3.72
N LEU A 41 -24.48 -13.77 4.93
CA LEU A 41 -25.27 -13.95 6.16
C LEU A 41 -26.58 -13.15 6.12
N THR A 42 -26.52 -11.91 5.63
CA THR A 42 -27.69 -11.02 5.54
C THR A 42 -28.70 -11.52 4.51
N GLN A 43 -28.22 -11.96 3.35
CA GLN A 43 -29.07 -12.57 2.33
C GLN A 43 -29.72 -13.85 2.85
N TYR A 44 -28.93 -14.74 3.47
CA TYR A 44 -29.44 -15.99 4.01
C TYR A 44 -30.49 -15.78 5.10
N ARG A 45 -30.31 -14.76 5.96
CA ARG A 45 -31.31 -14.34 6.94
C ARG A 45 -32.62 -13.93 6.28
N SER A 46 -32.56 -13.06 5.27
CA SER A 46 -33.73 -12.60 4.52
C SER A 46 -34.47 -13.77 3.86
N ASP A 47 -33.74 -14.67 3.19
CA ASP A 47 -34.31 -15.87 2.55
C ASP A 47 -34.95 -16.82 3.58
N TYR A 48 -34.39 -16.87 4.78
CA TYR A 48 -34.94 -17.67 5.88
C TYR A 48 -36.25 -17.09 6.42
N GLU A 49 -36.34 -15.76 6.55
CA GLU A 49 -37.58 -15.06 6.94
C GLU A 49 -38.70 -15.24 5.90
N LEU A 50 -38.38 -15.12 4.61
CA LEU A 50 -39.35 -15.35 3.53
C LEU A 50 -39.92 -16.77 3.53
N ARG A 51 -39.07 -17.78 3.80
CA ARG A 51 -39.51 -19.17 3.93
C ARG A 51 -40.46 -19.35 5.11
N LEU A 52 -40.20 -18.70 6.25
CA LEU A 52 -41.13 -18.73 7.37
C LEU A 52 -42.47 -18.11 6.98
N GLN A 53 -42.47 -16.95 6.33
CA GLN A 53 -43.71 -16.27 5.94
C GLN A 53 -44.56 -17.16 5.02
N SER A 54 -43.94 -17.86 4.07
CA SER A 54 -44.61 -18.81 3.20
C SER A 54 -45.18 -20.01 3.97
N ASN A 55 -44.40 -20.59 4.89
CA ASN A 55 -44.86 -21.71 5.72
C ASN A 55 -45.95 -21.30 6.71
N ALA A 56 -45.93 -20.05 7.21
CA ALA A 56 -46.94 -19.52 8.09
C ALA A 56 -48.32 -19.45 7.43
N GLN A 57 -48.37 -19.14 6.13
CA GLN A 57 -49.61 -19.17 5.34
C GLN A 57 -50.22 -20.57 5.22
N GLN A 58 -49.41 -21.62 5.40
CA GLN A 58 -49.84 -23.02 5.34
C GLN A 58 -50.16 -23.60 6.74
N GLY A 59 -49.98 -22.81 7.80
CA GLY A 59 -50.13 -23.24 9.19
C GLY A 59 -48.81 -23.75 9.79
N LEU A 60 -48.31 -23.04 10.81
CA LEU A 60 -47.10 -23.41 11.56
C LEU A 60 -47.47 -23.95 12.94
N ASN A 61 -46.83 -25.05 13.34
CA ASN A 61 -46.92 -25.50 14.73
C ASN A 61 -45.94 -24.72 15.63
N VAL A 62 -46.21 -24.76 16.95
CA VAL A 62 -45.44 -24.01 17.96
C VAL A 62 -43.95 -24.38 17.97
N ILE A 63 -43.62 -25.65 17.74
CA ILE A 63 -42.23 -26.15 17.72
C ILE A 63 -41.47 -25.58 16.51
N GLN A 64 -42.09 -25.56 15.33
CA GLN A 64 -41.49 -25.00 14.12
C GLN A 64 -41.22 -23.50 14.28
N TYR A 65 -42.16 -22.76 14.89
CA TYR A 65 -41.97 -21.35 15.20
C TYR A 65 -40.83 -21.10 16.21
N ALA A 66 -40.75 -21.90 17.28
CA ALA A 66 -39.67 -21.81 18.26
C ALA A 66 -38.29 -22.10 17.66
N ASN A 67 -38.19 -23.10 16.78
CA ASN A 67 -36.97 -23.43 16.05
C ASN A 67 -36.53 -22.28 15.14
N PHE A 68 -37.47 -21.67 14.43
CA PHE A 68 -37.20 -20.49 13.61
C PHE A 68 -36.62 -19.34 14.44
N GLN A 69 -37.27 -18.97 15.54
CA GLN A 69 -36.83 -17.87 16.41
C GLN A 69 -35.41 -18.12 16.93
N SER A 70 -35.15 -19.36 17.38
CA SER A 70 -33.83 -19.75 17.86
C SER A 70 -32.75 -19.63 16.78
N PHE A 71 -33.07 -19.93 15.54
CA PHE A 71 -32.13 -19.83 14.43
C PHE A 71 -31.90 -18.39 13.97
N ILE A 72 -32.93 -17.56 13.94
CA ILE A 72 -32.80 -16.12 13.67
C ILE A 72 -31.87 -15.47 14.69
N ILE A 73 -32.04 -15.75 15.98
CA ILE A 73 -31.16 -15.23 17.03
C ILE A 73 -29.70 -15.61 16.78
N LYS A 74 -29.43 -16.86 16.35
CA LYS A 74 -28.07 -17.31 16.01
C LYS A 74 -27.52 -16.59 14.78
N LEU A 75 -28.33 -16.35 13.76
CA LEU A 75 -27.93 -15.60 12.58
C LEU A 75 -27.63 -14.13 12.92
N ASP A 76 -28.46 -13.50 13.74
CA ASP A 76 -28.24 -12.14 14.22
C ASP A 76 -26.94 -12.02 15.01
N GLN A 77 -26.66 -12.99 15.89
CA GLN A 77 -25.38 -13.07 16.61
C GLN A 77 -24.19 -13.25 15.66
N ALA A 78 -24.32 -14.09 14.63
CA ALA A 78 -23.28 -14.28 13.63
C ALA A 78 -23.04 -13.02 12.79
N ILE A 79 -24.09 -12.30 12.41
CA ILE A 79 -24.03 -11.02 11.70
C ILE A 79 -23.30 -9.96 12.55
N GLU A 80 -23.67 -9.83 13.82
CA GLU A 80 -23.00 -8.91 14.74
C GLU A 80 -21.53 -9.29 14.97
N GLY A 81 -21.23 -10.59 15.06
CA GLY A 81 -19.85 -11.08 15.07
C GLY A 81 -19.08 -10.69 13.81
N GLN A 82 -19.71 -10.84 12.64
CA GLN A 82 -19.09 -10.50 11.36
C GLN A 82 -18.84 -9.00 11.20
N LYS A 83 -19.75 -8.14 11.69
CA LYS A 83 -19.55 -6.68 11.72
C LYS A 83 -18.32 -6.29 12.55
N LYS A 84 -18.07 -6.95 13.67
CA LYS A 84 -16.85 -6.73 14.47
C LYS A 84 -15.59 -7.13 13.71
N ILE A 85 -15.62 -8.28 13.04
CA ILE A 85 -14.52 -8.74 12.19
C ILE A 85 -14.21 -7.73 11.08
N ILE A 86 -15.24 -7.17 10.44
CA ILE A 86 -15.09 -6.11 9.45
C ILE A 86 -14.40 -4.89 10.05
N SER A 87 -14.88 -4.40 11.20
CA SER A 87 -14.27 -3.23 11.87
C SER A 87 -12.79 -3.45 12.18
N ASP A 88 -12.42 -4.63 12.67
CA ASP A 88 -11.02 -4.99 12.92
C ASP A 88 -10.19 -5.08 11.63
N ALA A 89 -10.78 -5.62 10.56
CA ALA A 89 -10.12 -5.73 9.26
C ALA A 89 -9.88 -4.35 8.62
N GLU A 90 -10.86 -3.45 8.69
CA GLU A 90 -10.74 -2.07 8.23
C GLU A 90 -9.65 -1.31 9.00
N TYR A 91 -9.60 -1.47 10.32
CA TYR A 91 -8.53 -0.90 11.14
C TYR A 91 -7.14 -1.40 10.70
N LYS A 92 -7.01 -2.69 10.38
CA LYS A 92 -5.77 -3.28 9.86
C LYS A 92 -5.41 -2.74 8.47
N VAL A 93 -6.39 -2.49 7.60
CA VAL A 93 -6.17 -1.83 6.31
C VAL A 93 -5.58 -0.45 6.51
N GLU A 94 -6.19 0.39 7.35
CA GLU A 94 -5.71 1.76 7.57
C GLU A 94 -4.34 1.80 8.24
N THR A 95 -4.04 0.84 9.12
CA THR A 95 -2.72 0.72 9.73
C THR A 95 -1.66 0.28 8.71
N ALA A 96 -1.95 -0.72 7.87
CA ALA A 96 -1.04 -1.14 6.81
C ALA A 96 -0.82 -0.04 5.76
N LYS A 97 -1.86 0.74 5.45
CA LYS A 97 -1.81 1.86 4.52
C LYS A 97 -0.90 2.97 5.03
N ARG A 98 -1.03 3.35 6.31
CA ARG A 98 -0.12 4.33 6.93
C ARG A 98 1.33 3.85 6.89
N HIS A 99 1.57 2.58 7.23
CA HIS A 99 2.91 2.02 7.18
C HIS A 99 3.50 2.04 5.76
N TRP A 100 2.72 1.66 4.74
CA TRP A 100 3.14 1.75 3.34
C TRP A 100 3.47 3.20 2.93
N GLN A 101 2.65 4.17 3.31
CA GLN A 101 2.90 5.60 3.03
C GLN A 101 4.19 6.10 3.69
N GLU A 102 4.50 5.65 4.90
CA GLU A 102 5.75 5.98 5.59
C GLU A 102 6.98 5.43 4.86
N GLN A 103 6.93 4.16 4.40
CA GLN A 103 8.02 3.58 3.62
C GLN A 103 8.20 4.30 2.28
N GLU A 104 7.10 4.64 1.61
CA GLU A 104 7.16 5.35 0.33
C GLU A 104 7.75 6.75 0.49
N LYS A 105 7.35 7.47 1.55
CA LYS A 105 7.95 8.77 1.89
C LYS A 105 9.45 8.67 2.14
N LYS A 106 9.91 7.62 2.84
CA LYS A 106 11.34 7.37 3.10
C LYS A 106 12.09 7.10 1.79
N ARG A 107 11.53 6.27 0.90
CA ARG A 107 12.10 5.97 -0.42
C ARG A 107 12.27 7.25 -1.26
N LEU A 108 11.23 8.07 -1.37
CA LEU A 108 11.24 9.34 -2.10
C LEU A 108 12.26 10.34 -1.52
N SER A 109 12.47 10.33 -0.21
CA SER A 109 13.49 11.15 0.45
C SER A 109 14.90 10.78 -0.02
N TYR A 110 15.22 9.48 -0.09
CA TYR A 110 16.51 9.01 -0.59
C TYR A 110 16.71 9.31 -2.08
N GLU A 111 15.69 9.13 -2.92
CA GLU A 111 15.74 9.52 -4.32
C GLU A 111 16.05 11.02 -4.50
N THR A 112 15.43 11.86 -3.67
CA THR A 112 15.67 13.32 -3.69
C THR A 112 17.12 13.65 -3.34
N ILE A 113 17.70 12.98 -2.35
CA ILE A 113 19.11 13.19 -1.95
C ILE A 113 20.04 12.76 -3.09
N VAL A 114 19.81 11.59 -3.69
CA VAL A 114 20.63 11.09 -4.81
C VAL A 114 20.57 12.03 -6.00
N LYS A 115 19.38 12.50 -6.38
CA LYS A 115 19.22 13.47 -7.48
C LYS A 115 20.00 14.76 -7.23
N ARG A 116 19.99 15.28 -5.99
CA ARG A 116 20.78 16.46 -5.61
C ARG A 116 22.28 16.19 -5.70
N GLN A 117 22.76 15.04 -5.23
CA GLN A 117 24.18 14.69 -5.32
C GLN A 117 24.65 14.56 -6.77
N GLN A 118 23.84 13.93 -7.63
CA GLN A 118 24.12 13.82 -9.07
C GLN A 118 24.24 15.21 -9.71
N GLN A 119 23.31 16.13 -9.40
CA GLN A 119 23.38 17.51 -9.90
C GLN A 119 24.64 18.25 -9.43
N LEU A 120 25.05 18.06 -8.17
CA LEU A 120 26.28 18.66 -7.65
C LEU A 120 27.54 18.08 -8.32
N ALA A 121 27.55 16.77 -8.59
CA ALA A 121 28.64 16.09 -9.28
C ALA A 121 28.80 16.62 -10.72
N ILE A 122 27.69 16.71 -11.47
CA ILE A 122 27.67 17.26 -12.84
C ILE A 122 28.19 18.70 -12.85
N LYS A 123 27.75 19.54 -11.91
CA LYS A 123 28.25 20.92 -11.80
C LYS A 123 29.75 21.00 -11.50
N LYS A 124 30.25 20.09 -10.66
CA LYS A 124 31.68 20.03 -10.31
C LYS A 124 32.51 19.60 -11.51
N GLU A 125 32.07 18.59 -12.24
CA GLU A 125 32.71 18.09 -13.46
C GLU A 125 32.77 19.18 -14.54
N ALA A 126 31.63 19.84 -14.83
CA ALA A 126 31.59 20.95 -15.79
C ALA A 126 32.55 22.10 -15.43
N LYS A 127 32.70 22.42 -14.13
CA LYS A 127 33.66 23.43 -13.67
C LYS A 127 35.12 22.98 -13.86
N GLN A 128 35.41 21.69 -13.67
CA GLN A 128 36.74 21.12 -13.89
C GLN A 128 37.09 21.13 -15.38
N ASP A 129 36.16 20.73 -16.25
CA ASP A 129 36.35 20.70 -17.70
C ASP A 129 36.54 22.11 -18.27
N GLN A 130 35.75 23.09 -17.80
CA GLN A 130 35.94 24.49 -18.16
C GLN A 130 37.35 24.97 -17.80
N LYS A 131 37.79 24.73 -16.56
CA LYS A 131 39.13 25.11 -16.12
C LYS A 131 40.24 24.49 -16.98
N GLN A 132 40.14 23.20 -17.30
CA GLN A 132 41.13 22.53 -18.15
C GLN A 132 41.15 23.09 -19.57
N THR A 133 39.98 23.46 -20.10
CA THR A 133 39.84 24.07 -21.43
C THR A 133 40.49 25.46 -21.46
N ASP A 134 40.23 26.28 -20.44
CA ASP A 134 40.81 27.63 -20.30
C ASP A 134 42.34 27.56 -20.16
N GLU A 135 42.87 26.61 -19.38
CA GLU A 135 44.32 26.38 -19.24
C GLU A 135 44.95 26.01 -20.59
N ARG A 136 44.35 25.07 -21.34
CA ARG A 136 44.81 24.68 -22.68
C ARG A 136 44.78 25.84 -23.68
N ALA A 137 43.71 26.63 -23.68
CA ALA A 137 43.58 27.81 -24.53
C ALA A 137 44.68 28.84 -24.22
N THR A 138 44.93 29.09 -22.92
CA THR A 138 45.98 30.01 -22.47
C THR A 138 47.37 29.54 -22.91
N HIS A 139 47.68 28.25 -22.75
CA HIS A 139 48.94 27.68 -23.23
C HIS A 139 49.08 27.79 -24.75
N ALA A 140 48.03 27.49 -25.52
CA ALA A 140 48.06 27.59 -26.98
C ALA A 140 48.31 29.03 -27.46
N LEU A 141 47.68 30.02 -26.82
CA LEU A 141 47.91 31.45 -27.11
C LEU A 141 49.35 31.86 -26.79
N PHE A 142 49.90 31.42 -25.65
CA PHE A 142 51.28 31.71 -25.27
C PHE A 142 52.29 31.17 -26.30
N TYR A 143 52.11 29.93 -26.76
CA TYR A 143 52.98 29.35 -27.78
C TYR A 143 52.84 30.00 -29.16
N LYS A 144 51.67 30.55 -29.49
CA LYS A 144 51.47 31.31 -30.73
C LYS A 144 52.24 32.63 -30.69
N ASN A 145 52.15 33.37 -29.58
CA ASN A 145 52.84 34.65 -29.40
C ASN A 145 54.38 34.54 -29.29
N LEU A 146 54.93 33.34 -29.11
CA LEU A 146 56.38 33.08 -29.12
C LEU A 146 56.93 32.72 -30.51
N LYS A 147 56.06 32.42 -31.48
CA LYS A 147 56.43 32.08 -32.85
C LYS A 147 56.29 33.25 -33.84
N ASP A 148 55.64 34.32 -33.42
CA ASP A 148 55.57 35.62 -34.09
C ASP A 148 56.69 36.54 -33.55
#